data_AF-A0A4Y6RVK9-F1
#
_entry.id   AF-A0A4Y6RVK9-F1
#
_cell.length_a   1.000
_cell.length_b   1.000
_cell.length_c   1.000
_cell.angle_alpha   90.00
_cell.angle_beta   90.00
_cell.angle_gamma   90.00
#
_symmetry.space_group_name_H-M   'P 1'
#
loop_
_entity.id
_entity.type
_entity.pdbx_description
1 polymer ?
#
loop_
_entity_poly.entity_id
_entity_poly.type
_entity_poly.pdbx_seq_one_letter_code
_entity_poly.pdbx_strand_id
1 'polypeptide(L)'
;MTNEPSTILSHLLRGVATDDVETIRDSWRGLLQDKCGSEAVVRRKLQTDAWEKKPSGPIAKYFGVLLALLHELDTVSFRKEIRRLSITDLNPHHRLTLKVLSLRCGDAAATRIGPDVPVFISDEIENKSEIIKKLEKWGQTRDLDLKDVTRVDVVASHPQLDYLGLYNLPFSGVILAWPSDEKVRGISLWWRNFLVEKTFYHEVGCHACGHLEGGQVPEQEREADRYASKMMQNSRPITVRTIRFVFWPLIYYWKFNKR
;
A
#
# COMPACT_ATOMS: atom_id res chain seq x y z
N MET A 1 -2.97 6.01 27.39
CA MET A 1 -4.42 5.76 27.44
C MET A 1 -4.82 5.31 26.04
N THR A 2 -5.22 4.05 25.86
CA THR A 2 -5.70 3.56 24.56
C THR A 2 -7.09 4.14 24.34
N ASN A 3 -7.26 4.98 23.33
CA ASN A 3 -8.56 5.52 22.96
C ASN A 3 -9.51 4.37 22.59
N GLU A 4 -10.79 4.49 22.95
CA GLU A 4 -11.78 3.47 22.56
C GLU A 4 -11.90 3.37 21.03
N PRO A 5 -12.02 2.16 20.44
CA PRO A 5 -12.14 1.99 18.98
C PRO A 5 -13.27 2.80 18.32
N SER A 6 -14.36 3.07 19.06
CA SER A 6 -15.45 3.95 18.64
C SER A 6 -15.02 5.39 18.40
N THR A 7 -14.14 5.91 19.25
CA THR A 7 -13.57 7.25 19.17
C THR A 7 -12.60 7.34 17.99
N ILE A 8 -11.73 6.34 17.85
CA ILE A 8 -10.78 6.26 16.74
C ILE A 8 -11.52 6.16 15.40
N LEU A 9 -12.57 5.34 15.31
CA LEU A 9 -13.40 5.26 14.09
C LEU A 9 -14.08 6.59 13.77
N SER A 10 -14.53 7.34 14.79
CA SER A 10 -15.14 8.66 14.58
C SER A 10 -14.12 9.67 14.06
N HIS A 11 -12.87 9.61 14.54
CA HIS A 11 -11.77 10.42 13.99
C HIS A 11 -11.45 10.03 12.55
N LEU A 12 -11.41 8.72 12.23
CA LEU A 12 -11.22 8.25 10.86
C LEU A 12 -12.26 8.85 9.92
N LEU A 13 -13.55 8.72 10.25
CA LEU A 13 -14.63 9.22 9.41
C LEU A 13 -14.62 10.75 9.31
N ARG A 14 -14.23 11.46 10.38
CA ARG A 14 -14.04 12.91 10.33
C ARG A 14 -12.93 13.28 9.35
N GLY A 15 -11.78 12.61 9.43
CA GLY A 15 -10.68 12.83 8.49
C GLY A 15 -11.11 12.60 7.05
N VAL A 16 -11.87 11.54 6.77
CA VAL A 16 -12.42 11.25 5.43
C VAL A 16 -13.38 12.36 4.96
N ALA A 17 -14.11 12.97 5.89
CA ALA A 17 -15.01 14.08 5.58
C ALA A 17 -14.27 15.36 5.20
N THR A 18 -13.13 15.60 5.84
CA THR A 18 -12.31 16.81 5.67
C THR A 18 -11.14 16.62 4.71
N ASP A 19 -10.99 15.42 4.14
CA ASP A 19 -9.84 15.01 3.32
C ASP A 19 -8.49 15.24 4.06
N ASP A 20 -8.50 15.09 5.39
CA ASP A 20 -7.32 15.22 6.26
C ASP A 20 -6.56 13.88 6.32
N VAL A 21 -5.53 13.76 5.49
CA VAL A 21 -4.73 12.54 5.32
C VAL A 21 -4.11 12.05 6.63
N GLU A 22 -3.63 12.96 7.48
CA GLU A 22 -2.98 12.61 8.75
C GLU A 22 -3.98 11.97 9.71
N THR A 23 -5.11 12.64 9.95
CA THR A 23 -6.19 12.12 10.82
C THR A 23 -6.69 10.77 10.32
N ILE A 24 -6.84 10.61 9.00
CA ILE A 24 -7.33 9.36 8.43
C ILE A 24 -6.34 8.22 8.72
N ARG A 25 -5.05 8.41 8.39
CA ARG A 25 -4.02 7.38 8.53
C ARG A 25 -3.77 7.00 9.99
N ASP A 26 -3.69 7.97 10.90
CA ASP A 26 -3.46 7.71 12.33
C ASP A 26 -4.61 6.94 12.95
N SER A 27 -5.83 7.34 12.59
CA SER A 27 -7.02 6.62 13.04
C SER A 27 -7.07 5.21 12.44
N TRP A 28 -6.69 5.03 11.18
CA TRP A 28 -6.61 3.72 10.53
C TRP A 28 -5.62 2.80 11.25
N ARG A 29 -4.37 3.26 11.45
CA ARG A 29 -3.34 2.52 12.18
C ARG A 29 -3.77 2.21 13.62
N GLY A 30 -4.39 3.17 14.29
CA GLY A 30 -4.95 2.98 15.63
C GLY A 30 -6.00 1.87 15.69
N LEU A 31 -6.88 1.78 14.69
CA LEU A 31 -7.87 0.71 14.59
C LEU A 31 -7.23 -0.66 14.30
N LEU A 32 -6.14 -0.69 13.54
CA LEU A 32 -5.40 -1.94 13.27
C LEU A 32 -4.64 -2.49 14.49
N GLN A 33 -4.34 -1.65 15.50
CA GLN A 33 -3.68 -2.08 16.74
C GLN A 33 -4.60 -2.93 17.64
N ASP A 34 -5.90 -2.61 17.68
CA ASP A 34 -6.93 -3.41 18.36
C ASP A 34 -7.89 -4.01 17.34
N LYS A 35 -7.43 -5.07 16.65
CA LYS A 35 -8.19 -5.68 15.56
C LYS A 35 -9.57 -6.19 16.00
N CYS A 36 -9.62 -6.89 17.15
CA CYS A 36 -10.87 -7.46 17.65
C CYS A 36 -11.87 -6.38 18.09
N GLY A 37 -11.44 -5.37 18.84
CA GLY A 37 -12.33 -4.28 19.25
C GLY A 37 -12.83 -3.47 18.06
N SER A 38 -11.94 -3.19 17.10
CA SER A 38 -12.25 -2.38 15.92
C SER A 38 -13.17 -3.11 14.93
N GLU A 39 -13.01 -4.42 14.74
CA GLU A 39 -13.88 -5.23 13.85
C GLU A 39 -15.35 -5.10 14.22
N ALA A 40 -15.66 -5.23 15.52
CA ALA A 40 -17.03 -5.15 16.02
C ALA A 40 -17.65 -3.78 15.79
N VAL A 41 -16.88 -2.71 16.01
CA VAL A 41 -17.35 -1.32 15.83
C VAL A 41 -17.58 -1.02 14.34
N VAL A 42 -16.66 -1.42 13.47
CA VAL A 42 -16.79 -1.22 12.01
C VAL A 42 -18.02 -1.97 11.47
N ARG A 43 -18.22 -3.23 11.88
CA ARG A 43 -19.42 -4.00 11.48
C ARG A 43 -20.71 -3.37 11.94
N ARG A 44 -20.77 -2.91 13.19
CA ARG A 44 -21.96 -2.21 13.71
C ARG A 44 -22.30 -0.99 12.87
N LYS A 45 -21.29 -0.25 12.39
CA LYS A 45 -21.49 0.89 11.49
C LYS A 45 -22.01 0.46 10.11
N LEU A 46 -21.46 -0.61 9.55
CA LEU A 46 -21.90 -1.19 8.28
C LEU A 46 -23.31 -1.80 8.32
N GLN A 47 -23.80 -2.16 9.51
CA GLN A 47 -25.15 -2.69 9.72
C GLN A 47 -26.25 -1.62 9.79
N THR A 48 -25.92 -0.34 9.74
CA THR A 48 -26.92 0.73 9.74
C THR A 48 -27.62 0.89 8.39
N ASP A 49 -28.86 1.38 8.40
CA ASP A 49 -29.66 1.64 7.18
C ASP A 49 -29.18 2.87 6.38
N ALA A 50 -28.03 3.45 6.76
CA ALA A 50 -27.45 4.61 6.08
C ALA A 50 -27.11 4.34 4.61
N TRP A 51 -26.92 3.07 4.24
CA TRP A 51 -26.45 2.66 2.91
C TRP A 51 -27.56 2.43 1.89
N GLU A 52 -28.81 2.35 2.35
CA GLU A 52 -30.00 2.22 1.49
C GLU A 52 -30.36 3.59 0.87
N LYS A 53 -30.07 4.67 1.61
CA LYS A 53 -30.38 6.04 1.19
C LYS A 53 -29.39 6.53 0.14
N LYS A 54 -29.83 7.52 -0.66
CA LYS A 54 -28.95 8.22 -1.59
C LYS A 54 -27.81 8.86 -0.80
N PRO A 55 -26.54 8.55 -1.10
CA PRO A 55 -25.44 9.15 -0.37
C PRO A 55 -25.40 10.66 -0.61
N SER A 56 -25.24 11.42 0.47
CA SER A 56 -25.02 12.87 0.43
C SER A 56 -23.73 13.21 1.19
N GLY A 57 -22.96 14.13 0.63
CA GLY A 57 -21.67 14.54 1.20
C GLY A 57 -20.69 13.35 1.37
N PRO A 58 -19.97 13.28 2.50
CA PRO A 58 -18.88 12.31 2.68
C PRO A 58 -19.35 10.88 2.93
N ILE A 59 -20.66 10.65 3.09
CA ILE A 59 -21.24 9.31 3.31
C ILE A 59 -20.89 8.35 2.17
N ALA A 60 -20.80 8.86 0.93
CA ALA A 60 -20.38 8.07 -0.23
C ALA A 60 -18.99 7.44 -0.03
N LYS A 61 -18.06 8.16 0.63
CA LYS A 61 -16.69 7.69 0.91
C LYS A 61 -16.68 6.70 2.07
N TYR A 62 -17.50 6.93 3.10
CA TYR A 62 -17.49 6.12 4.32
C TYR A 62 -17.75 4.63 4.07
N PHE A 63 -18.68 4.30 3.17
CA PHE A 63 -19.01 2.91 2.89
C PHE A 63 -17.80 2.11 2.39
N GLY A 64 -17.06 2.67 1.42
CA GLY A 64 -15.85 2.05 0.89
C GLY A 64 -14.73 1.95 1.93
N VAL A 65 -14.52 3.03 2.71
CA VAL A 65 -13.52 3.08 3.79
C VAL A 65 -13.80 2.01 4.84
N LEU A 66 -15.05 1.88 5.30
CA LEU A 66 -15.43 0.89 6.31
C LEU A 66 -15.27 -0.54 5.81
N LEU A 67 -15.66 -0.82 4.57
CA LEU A 67 -15.49 -2.14 3.96
C LEU A 67 -14.01 -2.50 3.79
N ALA A 68 -13.19 -1.55 3.32
CA ALA A 68 -11.77 -1.78 3.14
C ALA A 68 -11.05 -1.95 4.48
N LEU A 69 -11.46 -1.21 5.52
CA LEU A 69 -10.95 -1.40 6.88
C LEU A 69 -11.35 -2.77 7.44
N LEU A 70 -12.61 -3.18 7.25
CA LEU A 70 -13.07 -4.50 7.68
C LEU A 70 -12.27 -5.63 7.03
N HIS A 71 -11.89 -5.49 5.76
CA HIS A 71 -11.03 -6.43 5.08
C HIS A 71 -9.64 -6.57 5.73
N GLU A 72 -9.05 -5.47 6.20
CA GLU A 72 -7.74 -5.47 6.88
C GLU A 72 -7.81 -5.94 8.33
N LEU A 73 -8.95 -5.71 8.99
CA LEU A 73 -9.20 -6.15 10.37
C LEU A 73 -9.47 -7.66 10.45
N ASP A 74 -10.42 -8.16 9.64
CA ASP A 74 -10.77 -9.57 9.57
C ASP A 74 -11.39 -9.95 8.21
N THR A 75 -10.62 -10.69 7.41
CA THR A 75 -11.05 -11.17 6.10
C THR A 75 -12.28 -12.09 6.15
N VAL A 76 -12.50 -12.82 7.26
CA VAL A 76 -13.65 -13.71 7.41
C VAL A 76 -14.93 -12.88 7.61
N SER A 77 -14.90 -11.92 8.53
CA SER A 77 -15.99 -10.96 8.73
C SER A 77 -16.25 -10.11 7.50
N PHE A 78 -15.21 -9.66 6.80
CA PHE A 78 -15.38 -8.97 5.52
C PHE A 78 -16.16 -9.81 4.50
N ARG A 79 -15.80 -11.09 4.31
CA ARG A 79 -16.54 -12.00 3.40
C ARG A 79 -18.00 -12.17 3.80
N LYS A 80 -18.28 -12.30 5.11
CA LYS A 80 -19.66 -12.38 5.62
C LYS A 80 -20.42 -11.09 5.33
N GLU A 81 -19.79 -9.95 5.53
CA GLU A 81 -20.39 -8.63 5.32
C GLU A 81 -20.67 -8.36 3.84
N ILE A 82 -19.75 -8.72 2.93
CA ILE A 82 -19.96 -8.65 1.48
C ILE A 82 -21.19 -9.49 1.07
N ARG A 83 -21.30 -10.73 1.57
CA ARG A 83 -22.46 -11.60 1.28
C ARG A 83 -23.76 -10.98 1.79
N ARG A 84 -23.79 -10.48 3.03
CA ARG A 84 -24.97 -9.81 3.61
C ARG A 84 -25.37 -8.59 2.79
N LEU A 85 -24.42 -7.71 2.50
CA LEU A 85 -24.64 -6.47 1.76
C LEU A 85 -25.06 -6.73 0.30
N SER A 86 -24.63 -7.84 -0.30
CA SER A 86 -24.98 -8.21 -1.69
C SER A 86 -26.47 -8.52 -1.90
N ILE A 87 -27.16 -8.95 -0.83
CA ILE A 87 -28.60 -9.25 -0.84
C ILE A 87 -29.44 -8.15 -0.17
N THR A 88 -28.79 -7.10 0.36
CA THR A 88 -29.45 -5.94 0.97
C THR A 88 -29.83 -4.94 -0.12
N ASP A 89 -30.90 -4.17 0.08
CA ASP A 89 -31.30 -3.12 -0.86
C ASP A 89 -30.40 -1.88 -0.77
N LEU A 90 -29.16 -2.03 -1.23
CA LEU A 90 -28.20 -0.93 -1.28
C LEU A 90 -28.53 0.05 -2.39
N ASN A 91 -28.28 1.32 -2.09
CA ASN A 91 -28.24 2.37 -3.09
C ASN A 91 -27.28 1.99 -4.25
N PRO A 92 -27.59 2.34 -5.52
CA PRO A 92 -26.76 1.98 -6.67
C PRO A 92 -25.27 2.35 -6.54
N HIS A 93 -24.93 3.49 -5.92
CA HIS A 93 -23.53 3.89 -5.71
C HIS A 93 -22.80 2.98 -4.72
N HIS A 94 -23.47 2.61 -3.61
CA HIS A 94 -22.90 1.67 -2.65
C HIS A 94 -22.84 0.26 -3.23
N ARG A 95 -23.79 -0.13 -4.08
CA ARG A 95 -23.76 -1.42 -4.80
C ARG A 95 -22.56 -1.51 -5.75
N LEU A 96 -22.21 -0.44 -6.46
CA LEU A 96 -21.01 -0.39 -7.28
C LEU A 96 -19.74 -0.51 -6.43
N THR A 97 -19.67 0.24 -5.33
CA THR A 97 -18.55 0.18 -4.38
C THR A 97 -18.39 -1.22 -3.80
N LEU A 98 -19.51 -1.85 -3.40
CA LEU A 98 -19.55 -3.23 -2.93
C LEU A 98 -19.04 -4.18 -4.00
N LYS A 99 -19.49 -4.03 -5.26
CA LYS A 99 -19.03 -4.86 -6.37
C LYS A 99 -17.52 -4.76 -6.54
N VAL A 100 -16.97 -3.56 -6.59
CA VAL A 100 -15.52 -3.33 -6.71
C VAL A 100 -14.76 -3.97 -5.55
N LEU A 101 -15.16 -3.71 -4.30
CA LEU A 101 -14.48 -4.27 -3.14
C LEU A 101 -14.70 -5.78 -2.98
N SER A 102 -15.82 -6.32 -3.48
CA SER A 102 -16.10 -7.76 -3.46
C SER A 102 -15.19 -8.54 -4.40
N LEU A 103 -14.56 -7.91 -5.38
CA LEU A 103 -13.52 -8.57 -6.17
C LEU A 103 -12.33 -8.99 -5.29
N ARG A 104 -12.08 -8.25 -4.20
CA ARG A 104 -11.10 -8.65 -3.18
C ARG A 104 -11.54 -9.89 -2.39
N CYS A 105 -12.83 -10.22 -2.37
CA CYS A 105 -13.39 -11.46 -1.81
C CYS A 105 -13.21 -12.63 -2.78
N GLY A 106 -11.96 -13.00 -3.08
CA GLY A 106 -11.69 -14.11 -4.00
C GLY A 106 -10.21 -14.30 -4.25
N ASP A 107 -9.45 -13.23 -4.17
CA ASP A 107 -8.02 -13.27 -4.40
C ASP A 107 -7.33 -13.99 -3.25
N ALA A 108 -6.90 -15.23 -3.51
CA ALA A 108 -5.80 -15.79 -2.76
C ALA A 108 -4.60 -14.88 -3.00
N ALA A 109 -3.89 -14.51 -1.93
CA ALA A 109 -2.63 -13.80 -2.08
C ALA A 109 -1.75 -14.60 -3.05
N ALA A 110 -1.22 -13.94 -4.07
CA ALA A 110 -0.36 -14.56 -5.08
C ALA A 110 0.92 -15.11 -4.46
N THR A 111 1.44 -14.41 -3.44
CA THR A 111 2.49 -14.86 -2.54
C THR A 111 2.43 -14.09 -1.22
N ARG A 112 3.36 -14.35 -0.31
CA ARG A 112 3.58 -13.61 0.94
C ARG A 112 5.07 -13.27 1.06
N ILE A 113 5.39 -12.07 1.53
CA ILE A 113 6.76 -11.58 1.68
C ILE A 113 7.07 -11.21 3.13
N GLY A 114 8.34 -11.28 3.52
CA GLY A 114 8.79 -10.92 4.87
C GLY A 114 8.06 -11.75 5.96
N PRO A 115 7.59 -11.12 7.05
CA PRO A 115 6.98 -11.80 8.20
C PRO A 115 5.50 -12.16 7.98
N ASP A 116 5.09 -12.44 6.73
CA ASP A 116 3.73 -12.80 6.29
C ASP A 116 2.88 -11.69 5.64
N VAL A 117 3.50 -10.69 4.99
CA VAL A 117 2.76 -9.64 4.26
C VAL A 117 2.17 -10.22 2.96
N PRO A 118 0.84 -10.25 2.78
CA PRO A 118 0.23 -10.79 1.57
C PRO A 118 0.45 -9.89 0.36
N VAL A 119 0.72 -10.51 -0.79
CA VAL A 119 0.88 -9.84 -2.09
C VAL A 119 -0.28 -10.21 -3.00
N PHE A 120 -0.94 -9.21 -3.56
CA PHE A 120 -2.00 -9.36 -4.56
C PHE A 120 -1.50 -8.83 -5.90
N ILE A 121 -1.80 -9.54 -6.99
CA ILE A 121 -1.35 -9.16 -8.34
C ILE A 121 -2.55 -9.14 -9.27
N SER A 122 -2.84 -7.96 -9.83
CA SER A 122 -3.92 -7.75 -10.78
C SER A 122 -3.91 -8.78 -11.92
N ASP A 123 -5.09 -9.20 -12.35
CA ASP A 123 -5.28 -10.12 -13.49
C ASP A 123 -4.83 -9.53 -14.83
N GLU A 124 -4.71 -8.21 -14.92
CA GLU A 124 -4.16 -7.53 -16.09
C GLU A 124 -2.66 -7.75 -16.29
N ILE A 125 -1.98 -8.37 -15.32
CA ILE A 125 -0.55 -8.65 -15.40
C ILE A 125 -0.32 -10.11 -15.79
N GLU A 126 0.27 -10.33 -16.96
CA GLU A 126 0.51 -11.69 -17.47
C GLU A 126 1.67 -12.40 -16.74
N ASN A 127 2.78 -11.70 -16.48
CA ASN A 127 4.00 -12.28 -15.92
C ASN A 127 4.01 -12.36 -14.38
N LYS A 128 2.92 -12.83 -13.76
CA LYS A 128 2.77 -12.88 -12.29
C LYS A 128 3.90 -13.66 -11.60
N SER A 129 4.36 -14.75 -12.20
CA SER A 129 5.40 -15.61 -11.61
C SER A 129 6.77 -14.93 -11.49
N GLU A 130 7.14 -14.06 -12.42
CA GLU A 130 8.39 -13.29 -12.35
C GLU A 130 8.30 -12.22 -11.25
N ILE A 131 7.14 -11.57 -11.13
CA ILE A 131 6.86 -10.56 -10.12
C ILE A 131 6.94 -11.16 -8.72
N ILE A 132 6.31 -12.32 -8.51
CA ILE A 132 6.38 -13.07 -7.25
C ILE A 132 7.84 -13.30 -6.85
N LYS A 133 8.68 -13.84 -7.75
CA LYS A 133 10.10 -14.09 -7.48
C LYS A 133 10.87 -12.81 -7.11
N LYS A 134 10.57 -11.69 -7.77
CA LYS A 134 11.22 -10.40 -7.45
C LYS A 134 10.79 -9.89 -6.09
N LEU A 135 9.50 -9.89 -5.79
CA LEU A 135 8.97 -9.41 -4.52
C LEU A 135 9.42 -10.27 -3.34
N GLU A 136 9.44 -11.60 -3.50
CA GLU A 136 10.02 -12.50 -2.50
C GLU A 136 11.49 -12.18 -2.22
N LYS A 137 12.27 -11.96 -3.28
CA LYS A 137 13.67 -11.56 -3.15
C LYS A 137 13.82 -10.20 -2.46
N TRP A 138 13.02 -9.21 -2.86
CA TRP A 138 13.08 -7.86 -2.30
C TRP A 138 12.64 -7.86 -0.84
N GLY A 139 11.60 -8.61 -0.50
CA GLY A 139 11.08 -8.80 0.87
C GLY A 139 12.06 -9.48 1.82
N GLN A 140 13.10 -10.14 1.30
CA GLN A 140 14.20 -10.73 2.07
C GLN A 140 15.40 -9.78 2.23
N THR A 141 15.31 -8.54 1.75
CA THR A 141 16.40 -7.56 1.85
C THR A 141 16.71 -7.29 3.32
N ARG A 142 18.00 -7.36 3.67
CA ARG A 142 18.46 -7.10 5.04
C ARG A 142 18.06 -5.69 5.48
N ASP A 143 17.59 -5.59 6.72
CA ASP A 143 17.09 -4.36 7.37
C ASP A 143 15.81 -3.76 6.74
N LEU A 144 15.12 -4.51 5.87
CA LEU A 144 13.82 -4.10 5.37
C LEU A 144 12.76 -4.25 6.47
N ASP A 145 12.19 -3.14 6.90
CA ASP A 145 11.11 -3.09 7.89
C ASP A 145 9.74 -3.12 7.19
N LEU A 146 9.02 -4.22 7.35
CA LEU A 146 7.67 -4.44 6.83
C LEU A 146 6.61 -4.46 7.93
N LYS A 147 6.93 -4.11 9.18
CA LYS A 147 6.05 -4.32 10.35
C LYS A 147 4.70 -3.60 10.21
N ASP A 148 4.70 -2.42 9.59
CA ASP A 148 3.54 -1.55 9.40
C ASP A 148 2.94 -1.69 8.00
N VAL A 149 3.44 -2.63 7.18
CA VAL A 149 2.91 -2.94 5.86
C VAL A 149 1.93 -4.10 5.99
N THR A 150 0.66 -3.83 5.70
CA THR A 150 -0.45 -4.78 5.82
C THR A 150 -0.65 -5.63 4.57
N ARG A 151 -0.30 -5.11 3.39
CA ARG A 151 -0.34 -5.82 2.10
C ARG A 151 0.48 -5.10 1.03
N VAL A 152 0.74 -5.80 -0.07
CA VAL A 152 1.28 -5.22 -1.30
C VAL A 152 0.31 -5.52 -2.44
N ASP A 153 -0.17 -4.48 -3.12
CA ASP A 153 -1.04 -4.59 -4.29
C ASP A 153 -0.23 -4.24 -5.55
N VAL A 154 -0.06 -5.20 -6.46
CA VAL A 154 0.63 -4.99 -7.73
C VAL A 154 -0.40 -4.76 -8.82
N VAL A 155 -0.33 -3.61 -9.47
CA VAL A 155 -1.26 -3.19 -10.52
C VAL A 155 -0.52 -2.88 -11.82
N ALA A 156 -1.15 -3.10 -12.97
CA ALA A 156 -0.56 -2.75 -14.25
C ALA A 156 -0.41 -1.23 -14.34
N SER A 157 0.77 -0.76 -14.74
CA SER A 157 1.08 0.66 -14.86
C SER A 157 0.20 1.30 -15.94
N HIS A 158 -0.71 2.18 -15.54
CA HIS A 158 -1.57 2.95 -16.45
C HIS A 158 -1.26 4.45 -16.33
N PRO A 159 -1.29 5.25 -17.42
CA PRO A 159 -1.11 6.71 -17.35
C PRO A 159 -2.13 7.43 -16.46
N GLN A 160 -3.24 6.77 -16.16
CA GLN A 160 -4.27 7.25 -15.23
C GLN A 160 -4.05 6.75 -13.79
N LEU A 161 -2.98 6.02 -13.48
CA LEU A 161 -2.68 5.64 -12.09
C LEU A 161 -2.31 6.85 -11.23
N ASP A 162 -1.71 7.89 -11.82
CA ASP A 162 -1.57 9.20 -11.19
C ASP A 162 -2.94 9.78 -10.76
N TYR A 163 -4.01 9.35 -11.44
CA TYR A 163 -5.41 9.67 -11.13
C TYR A 163 -6.07 8.65 -10.19
N LEU A 164 -5.66 7.37 -10.19
CA LEU A 164 -6.15 6.37 -9.23
C LEU A 164 -5.54 6.53 -7.84
N GLY A 165 -4.39 7.22 -7.73
CA GLY A 165 -3.90 7.81 -6.48
C GLY A 165 -4.86 8.84 -5.85
N LEU A 166 -5.92 9.25 -6.57
CA LEU A 166 -7.00 10.10 -6.05
C LEU A 166 -8.17 9.30 -5.46
N TYR A 167 -8.20 7.97 -5.57
CA TYR A 167 -9.02 7.18 -4.64
C TYR A 167 -8.27 7.09 -3.32
N ASN A 168 -8.40 8.20 -2.58
CA ASN A 168 -7.85 8.48 -1.26
C ASN A 168 -8.20 7.32 -0.31
N LEU A 169 -7.38 6.29 -0.35
CA LEU A 169 -7.51 5.15 0.51
C LEU A 169 -6.27 5.15 1.39
N PRO A 170 -6.42 5.55 2.65
CA PRO A 170 -5.37 5.61 3.68
C PRO A 170 -4.89 4.20 4.04
N PHE A 171 -4.34 3.47 3.07
CA PHE A 171 -3.97 2.09 3.29
C PHE A 171 -2.61 2.03 3.94
N SER A 172 -2.49 1.17 4.94
CA SER A 172 -1.19 0.68 5.37
C SER A 172 -0.64 -0.34 4.36
N GLY A 173 -0.95 -0.19 3.07
CA GLY A 173 -0.64 -1.14 2.01
C GLY A 173 0.16 -0.46 0.90
N VAL A 174 1.15 -1.15 0.37
CA VAL A 174 2.02 -0.65 -0.70
C VAL A 174 1.36 -0.93 -2.04
N ILE A 175 1.11 0.10 -2.84
CA ILE A 175 0.64 -0.05 -4.23
C ILE A 175 1.87 0.02 -5.13
N LEU A 176 2.13 -1.05 -5.86
CA LEU A 176 3.26 -1.15 -6.78
C LEU A 176 2.77 -1.17 -8.22
N ALA A 177 3.00 -0.08 -8.94
CA ALA A 177 2.74 -0.01 -10.38
C ALA A 177 3.80 -0.84 -11.13
N TRP A 178 3.35 -1.84 -11.88
CA TRP A 178 4.21 -2.73 -12.65
C TRP A 178 4.15 -2.43 -14.14
N PRO A 179 5.30 -2.34 -14.85
CA PRO A 179 5.29 -2.11 -16.29
C PRO A 179 4.58 -3.27 -17.01
N SER A 180 3.50 -2.95 -17.73
CA SER A 180 2.71 -3.89 -18.54
C SER A 180 3.10 -3.91 -20.03
N ASP A 181 4.01 -3.04 -20.45
CA ASP A 181 4.38 -2.91 -21.87
C ASP A 181 5.37 -4.01 -22.29
N GLU A 182 4.84 -5.05 -22.94
CA GLU A 182 5.57 -6.21 -23.48
C GLU A 182 6.67 -5.84 -24.49
N LYS A 183 6.60 -4.63 -25.08
CA LYS A 183 7.54 -4.21 -26.13
C LYS A 183 8.89 -3.79 -25.57
N VAL A 184 9.03 -3.62 -24.26
CA VAL A 184 10.28 -3.17 -23.64
C VAL A 184 11.19 -4.36 -23.33
N ARG A 185 12.37 -4.39 -23.96
CA ARG A 185 13.37 -5.48 -23.80
C ARG A 185 14.74 -4.94 -23.40
N GLY A 186 15.58 -5.85 -22.90
CA GLY A 186 17.00 -5.59 -22.63
C GLY A 186 17.25 -4.55 -21.52
N ILE A 187 18.17 -3.61 -21.78
CA ILE A 187 18.61 -2.61 -20.80
C ILE A 187 17.45 -1.73 -20.31
N SER A 188 16.50 -1.39 -21.19
CA SER A 188 15.34 -0.57 -20.83
C SER A 188 14.43 -1.29 -19.82
N LEU A 189 14.19 -2.59 -20.01
CA LEU A 189 13.43 -3.41 -19.06
C LEU A 189 14.19 -3.56 -17.73
N TRP A 190 15.51 -3.73 -17.79
CA TRP A 190 16.35 -3.77 -16.60
C TRP A 190 16.28 -2.46 -15.80
N TRP A 191 16.29 -1.31 -16.48
CA TRP A 191 16.17 0.00 -15.84
C TRP A 191 14.78 0.27 -15.27
N ARG A 192 13.71 -0.13 -15.96
CA ARG A 192 12.35 -0.09 -15.40
C ARG A 192 12.23 -0.96 -14.15
N ASN A 193 12.74 -2.19 -14.18
CA ASN A 193 12.74 -3.07 -13.02
C ASN A 193 13.53 -2.48 -11.83
N PHE A 194 14.64 -1.78 -12.11
CA PHE A 194 15.38 -1.04 -11.09
C PHE A 194 14.54 0.08 -10.46
N LEU A 195 13.83 0.86 -11.28
CA LEU A 195 12.95 1.91 -10.79
C LEU A 195 11.80 1.36 -9.94
N VAL A 196 11.17 0.27 -10.38
CA VAL A 196 10.11 -0.41 -9.62
C VAL A 196 10.63 -0.93 -8.27
N GLU A 197 11.84 -1.51 -8.23
CA GLU A 197 12.48 -1.92 -6.97
C GLU A 197 12.74 -0.71 -6.05
N LYS A 198 13.23 0.40 -6.61
CA LYS A 198 13.45 1.63 -5.85
C LYS A 198 12.13 2.16 -5.28
N THR A 199 11.07 2.21 -6.09
CA THR A 199 9.73 2.63 -5.66
C THR A 199 9.22 1.73 -4.55
N PHE A 200 9.31 0.41 -4.69
CA PHE A 200 8.94 -0.52 -3.63
C PHE A 200 9.62 -0.20 -2.30
N TYR A 201 10.95 0.00 -2.30
CA TYR A 201 11.64 0.36 -1.06
C TYR A 201 11.35 1.77 -0.56
N HIS A 202 11.03 2.71 -1.46
CA HIS A 202 10.61 4.06 -1.08
C HIS A 202 9.27 4.02 -0.34
N GLU A 203 8.27 3.34 -0.90
CA GLU A 203 6.97 3.16 -0.25
C GLU A 203 7.10 2.45 1.10
N VAL A 204 7.88 1.36 1.16
CA VAL A 204 8.18 0.70 2.44
C VAL A 204 8.91 1.65 3.40
N GLY A 205 9.78 2.53 2.90
CA GLY A 205 10.45 3.58 3.67
C GLY A 205 9.48 4.58 4.28
N CYS A 206 8.44 4.98 3.55
CA CYS A 206 7.37 5.82 4.06
C CYS A 206 6.65 5.16 5.26
N HIS A 207 6.41 3.84 5.18
CA HIS A 207 5.87 3.08 6.32
C HIS A 207 6.87 2.99 7.48
N ALA A 208 8.10 2.56 7.21
CA ALA A 208 9.14 2.33 8.22
C ALA A 208 9.51 3.58 9.02
N CYS A 209 9.48 4.75 8.37
CA CYS A 209 9.77 6.05 9.00
C CYS A 209 8.52 6.76 9.53
N GLY A 210 7.33 6.15 9.38
CA GLY A 210 6.08 6.71 9.88
C GLY A 210 5.61 7.98 9.18
N HIS A 211 6.02 8.22 7.92
CA HIS A 211 5.71 9.43 7.14
C HIS A 211 4.21 9.67 6.95
N LEU A 212 3.79 10.92 7.15
CA LEU A 212 2.39 11.38 7.23
C LEU A 212 1.82 11.79 5.86
N GLU A 213 2.66 12.30 4.97
CA GLU A 213 2.26 12.92 3.71
C GLU A 213 3.21 12.49 2.59
N GLY A 214 2.94 11.32 2.00
CA GLY A 214 3.66 10.86 0.81
C GLY A 214 3.58 11.92 -0.30
N GLY A 215 4.74 12.41 -0.73
CA GLY A 215 4.91 13.35 -1.83
C GLY A 215 4.78 14.84 -1.49
N GLN A 216 4.36 15.23 -0.29
CA GLN A 216 4.08 16.65 0.03
C GLN A 216 5.09 17.29 0.98
N VAL A 217 5.70 16.52 1.90
CA VAL A 217 6.73 17.03 2.81
C VAL A 217 8.12 16.69 2.28
N PRO A 218 8.92 17.66 1.81
CA PRO A 218 10.22 17.40 1.18
C PRO A 218 11.24 16.70 2.09
N GLU A 219 11.05 16.77 3.41
CA GLU A 219 11.90 16.07 4.38
C GLU A 219 11.56 14.57 4.49
N GLN A 220 10.27 14.24 4.47
CA GLN A 220 9.78 12.86 4.46
C GLN A 220 10.22 12.15 3.18
N GLU A 221 10.03 12.80 2.03
CA GLU A 221 10.50 12.30 0.74
C GLU A 221 12.01 11.99 0.72
N ARG A 222 12.82 12.90 1.26
CA ARG A 222 14.28 12.71 1.37
C ARG A 222 14.62 11.54 2.29
N GLU A 223 13.88 11.34 3.36
CA GLU A 223 14.09 10.23 4.28
C GLU A 223 13.70 8.89 3.66
N ALA A 224 12.55 8.82 2.97
CA ALA A 224 12.11 7.65 2.24
C ALA A 224 13.09 7.28 1.12
N ASP A 225 13.61 8.28 0.39
CA ASP A 225 14.66 8.09 -0.62
C ASP A 225 15.98 7.57 -0.03
N ARG A 226 16.38 8.06 1.16
CA ARG A 226 17.56 7.54 1.87
C ARG A 226 17.35 6.10 2.28
N TYR A 227 16.18 5.77 2.81
CA TYR A 227 15.81 4.40 3.17
C TYR A 227 15.84 3.49 1.94
N ALA A 228 15.20 3.89 0.84
CA ALA A 228 15.21 3.17 -0.42
C ALA A 228 16.63 2.93 -0.93
N SER A 229 17.47 3.95 -0.90
CA SER A 229 18.87 3.87 -1.31
C SER A 229 19.67 2.87 -0.46
N LYS A 230 19.42 2.82 0.85
CA LYS A 230 20.02 1.82 1.75
C LYS A 230 19.55 0.41 1.39
N MET A 231 18.25 0.21 1.13
CA MET A 231 17.70 -1.09 0.74
C MET A 231 18.23 -1.56 -0.60
N MET A 232 18.35 -0.67 -1.59
CA MET A 232 18.96 -0.97 -2.89
C MET A 232 20.42 -1.44 -2.76
N GLN A 233 21.17 -0.90 -1.80
CA GLN A 233 22.53 -1.35 -1.53
C GLN A 233 22.55 -2.72 -0.84
N ASN A 234 21.65 -2.92 0.12
CA ASN A 234 21.51 -4.17 0.86
C ASN A 234 20.99 -5.33 -0.03
N SER A 235 20.15 -5.06 -1.03
CA SER A 235 19.61 -6.07 -1.96
C SER A 235 20.63 -6.53 -3.00
N ARG A 236 21.73 -5.77 -3.18
CA ARG A 236 22.76 -6.01 -4.21
C ARG A 236 24.20 -5.86 -3.67
N PRO A 237 24.58 -6.61 -2.62
CA PRO A 237 25.85 -6.42 -1.92
C PRO A 237 27.08 -6.65 -2.83
N ILE A 238 26.99 -7.60 -3.77
CA ILE A 238 28.07 -7.91 -4.70
C ILE A 238 28.26 -6.77 -5.70
N THR A 239 27.19 -6.29 -6.33
CA THR A 239 27.26 -5.20 -7.31
C THR A 239 27.82 -3.91 -6.69
N VAL A 240 27.40 -3.58 -5.47
CA VAL A 240 27.93 -2.42 -4.73
C VAL A 240 29.42 -2.58 -4.44
N ARG A 241 29.87 -3.78 -4.03
CA ARG A 241 31.30 -4.07 -3.81
C ARG A 241 32.10 -3.92 -5.11
N THR A 242 31.61 -4.46 -6.22
CA THR A 242 32.29 -4.36 -7.52
C THR A 242 32.39 -2.92 -8.01
N ILE A 243 31.30 -2.14 -7.95
CA ILE A 243 31.32 -0.72 -8.32
C ILE A 243 32.30 0.04 -7.44
N ARG A 244 32.26 -0.17 -6.12
CA ARG A 244 33.22 0.44 -5.21
C ARG A 244 34.65 0.08 -5.59
N PHE A 245 34.95 -1.19 -5.85
CA PHE A 245 36.30 -1.63 -6.20
C PHE A 245 36.79 -1.07 -7.55
N VAL A 246 35.94 -1.05 -8.58
CA VAL A 246 36.27 -0.57 -9.92
C VAL A 246 36.45 0.96 -9.96
N PHE A 247 35.62 1.70 -9.23
CA PHE A 247 35.65 3.17 -9.23
C PHE A 247 36.45 3.77 -8.05
N TRP A 248 36.88 2.97 -7.07
CA TRP A 248 37.78 3.41 -6.00
C TRP A 248 39.03 4.14 -6.53
N PRO A 249 39.73 3.63 -7.57
CA PRO A 249 40.94 4.28 -8.07
C PRO A 249 40.65 5.67 -8.64
N LEU A 250 39.51 5.86 -9.30
CA LEU A 250 39.09 7.15 -9.85
C LEU A 250 38.73 8.16 -8.76
N ILE A 251 38.00 7.72 -7.73
CA ILE A 251 37.66 8.57 -6.58
C ILE A 251 38.93 8.96 -5.79
N TYR A 252 39.86 8.02 -5.62
CA TYR A 252 41.14 8.26 -4.95
C TYR A 252 42.01 9.25 -5.74
N TYR A 253 42.08 9.10 -7.07
CA TYR A 253 42.80 9.99 -7.97
C TYR A 253 42.23 11.42 -7.96
N TRP A 254 40.90 11.57 -7.98
CA TRP A 254 40.25 12.89 -7.94
C TRP A 254 40.41 13.62 -6.60
N LYS A 255 40.49 12.86 -5.50
CA LYS A 255 40.67 13.41 -4.15
C LYS A 255 42.11 13.85 -3.86
N PHE A 256 43.10 13.27 -4.55
CA PHE A 256 44.52 13.64 -4.43
C PHE A 256 44.99 14.71 -5.42
N ASN A 257 44.37 14.83 -6.61
CA ASN A 257 44.69 15.88 -7.59
C ASN A 257 43.98 17.23 -7.34
N LYS A 258 43.26 17.37 -6.22
CA LYS A 258 42.65 18.63 -5.76
C LYS A 258 43.41 19.29 -4.60
N ARG A 259 44.64 18.84 -4.31
CA ARG A 259 45.57 19.53 -3.41
C ARG A 259 46.61 20.28 -4.23
#